data_AF-A0A963EG84-F1
#
_entry.id   AF-A0A963EG84-F1
#
_cell.length_a   1.000
_cell.length_b   1.000
_cell.length_c   1.000
_cell.angle_alpha   90.00
_cell.angle_beta   90.00
_cell.angle_gamma   90.00
#
_symmetry.space_group_name_H-M   'P 1'
#
loop_
_entity.id
_entity.type
_entity.pdbx_description
1 polymer ?
#
loop_
_entity_poly.entity_id
_entity_poly.type
_entity_poly.pdbx_seq_one_letter_code
_entity_poly.pdbx_strand_id
1 'polypeptide(L)' 'MSRLAAFNFQNWINEHRHLLKPPVGNQMVFRDADMVVMVVGGPNRRTDYHDDPVDEFFY' A
#
# COMPACT_ATOMS: atom_id res chain seq x y z
N MET A 1 -8.60 -1.55 -21.15
CA MET A 1 -7.72 -1.04 -20.08
C MET A 1 -8.35 0.22 -19.51
N SER A 2 -8.50 0.33 -18.19
CA SER A 2 -8.95 1.60 -17.60
C SER A 2 -7.84 2.64 -17.81
N ARG A 3 -8.22 3.88 -18.11
CA ARG A 3 -7.27 4.97 -18.30
C ARG A 3 -6.75 5.40 -16.94
N LEU A 4 -5.45 5.27 -16.70
CA LEU A 4 -4.80 5.79 -15.50
C LEU A 4 -5.01 7.30 -15.44
N ALA A 5 -5.53 7.79 -14.32
CA ALA A 5 -5.72 9.20 -14.05
C ALA A 5 -4.97 9.55 -12.75
N ALA A 6 -4.27 10.68 -12.77
CA ALA A 6 -3.62 11.20 -11.58
C ALA A 6 -4.67 11.60 -10.53
N PHE A 7 -4.35 11.41 -9.25
CA PHE A 7 -5.17 11.80 -8.11
C PHE A 7 -4.30 12.36 -6.99
N ASN A 8 -4.91 13.05 -6.02
CA ASN A 8 -4.18 13.58 -4.88
C ASN A 8 -3.89 12.46 -3.87
N PHE A 9 -2.61 12.15 -3.67
CA PHE A 9 -2.21 11.03 -2.83
C PHE A 9 -2.52 11.23 -1.34
N GLN A 10 -2.38 12.46 -0.82
CA GLN A 10 -2.68 12.75 0.58
C GLN A 10 -4.16 12.57 0.90
N ASN A 11 -5.05 12.98 -0.01
CA ASN A 11 -6.49 12.79 0.15
C ASN A 11 -6.84 11.30 0.11
N TRP A 12 -6.28 10.54 -0.83
CA TRP A 12 -6.47 9.09 -0.89
C TRP A 12 -6.04 8.41 0.40
N ILE A 13 -4.89 8.80 0.96
CA ILE A 13 -4.41 8.27 2.24
C ILE A 13 -5.44 8.58 3.35
N ASN A 14 -5.93 9.81 3.43
CA ASN A 14 -6.91 10.23 4.43
C ASN A 14 -8.22 9.43 4.33
N GLU A 15 -8.72 9.21 3.11
CA GLU A 15 -9.90 8.40 2.85
C GLU A 15 -9.70 6.94 3.29
N HIS A 16 -8.51 6.38 3.10
CA HIS A 16 -8.18 4.98 3.43
C HIS A 16 -7.59 4.79 4.83
N ARG A 17 -7.45 5.84 5.65
CA ARG A 17 -6.88 5.76 7.02
C ARG A 17 -7.51 4.69 7.89
N HIS A 18 -8.79 4.40 7.67
CA HIS A 18 -9.52 3.39 8.41
C HIS A 18 -9.05 1.95 8.12
N LEU A 19 -8.43 1.71 6.96
CA LEU A 19 -7.79 0.43 6.59
C LEU A 19 -6.30 0.40 6.97
N LEU A 20 -5.65 1.56 7.09
CA LEU A 20 -4.22 1.69 7.42
C LEU A 20 -3.93 1.55 8.93
N LYS A 21 -4.70 0.68 9.59
CA LYS A 21 -4.61 0.35 11.02
C LYS A 21 -5.09 -1.10 11.24
N PRO A 22 -4.80 -1.71 12.40
CA PRO A 22 -5.34 -3.03 12.71
C PRO A 22 -6.87 -3.09 12.58
N PRO A 23 -7.44 -4.19 12.04
CA PRO A 23 -6.76 -5.45 11.70
C PRO A 23 -6.17 -5.53 10.27
N VAL A 24 -6.36 -4.51 9.42
CA VAL A 24 -5.98 -4.58 8.00
C VAL A 24 -4.52 -4.13 7.78
N GLY A 25 -4.17 -2.92 8.23
CA GLY A 25 -2.79 -2.43 8.30
C GLY A 25 -2.13 -2.00 6.99
N ASN A 26 -2.70 -2.27 5.81
CA ASN A 26 -2.18 -1.80 4.52
C ASN A 26 -3.30 -1.69 3.46
N GLN A 27 -3.02 -1.00 2.36
CA GLN A 27 -3.91 -0.95 1.20
C GLN A 27 -3.13 -0.83 -0.11
N MET A 28 -3.54 -1.60 -1.12
CA MET A 28 -3.02 -1.53 -2.49
C MET A 28 -3.67 -0.35 -3.24
N VAL A 29 -2.85 0.46 -3.92
CA VAL A 29 -3.29 1.68 -4.61
C VAL A 29 -3.93 1.35 -5.96
N PHE A 30 -3.27 0.52 -6.77
CA PHE A 30 -3.73 0.14 -8.11
C PHE A 30 -3.96 -1.37 -8.18
N ARG A 31 -5.15 -1.78 -8.60
CA ARG A 31 -5.48 -3.19 -8.85
C ARG A 31 -5.09 -3.56 -10.29
N ASP A 32 -4.68 -4.81 -10.48
CA ASP A 32 -4.35 -5.39 -11.80
C ASP A 32 -3.28 -4.60 -12.56
N ALA A 33 -2.24 -4.15 -11.85
CA ALA A 33 -1.09 -3.43 -12.39
C ALA A 33 0.20 -4.25 -12.22
N ASP A 34 1.16 -4.05 -13.13
CA ASP A 34 2.46 -4.76 -13.09
C ASP A 34 3.32 -4.35 -11.88
N MET A 35 3.18 -3.09 -11.43
CA MET A 35 3.86 -2.59 -10.24
C MET A 35 2.94 -2.67 -9.03
N VAL A 36 3.38 -3.36 -7.98
CA VAL A 36 2.69 -3.37 -6.69
C VAL A 36 3.01 -2.07 -5.93
N VAL A 37 2.00 -1.21 -5.79
CA VAL A 37 2.09 0.02 -4.99
C VAL A 37 1.19 -0.12 -3.77
N MET A 38 1.81 -0.14 -2.59
CA MET A 38 1.12 -0.31 -1.32
C MET A 38 1.36 0.88 -0.39
N VAL A 39 0.35 1.23 0.39
CA VAL A 39 0.50 2.08 1.57
C VAL A 39 0.36 1.21 2.80
N VAL A 40 1.38 1.20 3.64
CA VAL A 40 1.41 0.43 4.89
C VAL A 40 1.24 1.38 6.08
N GLY A 41 0.31 1.05 6.96
CA GLY A 41 0.01 1.81 8.17
C GLY A 41 0.56 1.14 9.44
N GLY A 42 -0.01 1.50 10.58
CA GLY A 42 0.38 0.96 11.89
C GLY A 42 -0.66 1.21 12.98
N PRO A 43 -0.41 0.74 14.23
CA PRO A 43 0.76 -0.04 14.63
C PRO A 43 0.70 -1.49 14.14
N ASN A 44 1.85 -2.08 13.79
CA ASN A 44 1.99 -3.50 13.47
C ASN A 44 3.36 -4.01 13.94
N ARG A 45 3.41 -5.24 14.48
CA ARG A 45 4.66 -5.91 14.87
C ARG A 45 4.59 -7.36 14.44
N ARG A 46 5.70 -7.87 13.90
CA ARG A 46 5.79 -9.22 13.34
C ARG A 46 7.16 -9.83 13.64
N THR A 47 7.24 -11.16 13.59
CA THR A 47 8.45 -11.94 13.96
C THR A 47 9.12 -12.61 12.78
N ASP A 48 8.50 -12.53 11.60
CA ASP A 48 8.98 -13.12 10.36
C ASP A 48 9.89 -12.15 9.60
N TYR A 49 10.73 -12.72 8.73
CA TYR A 49 11.57 -12.01 7.76
C TYR A 49 11.05 -12.29 6.35
N HIS A 50 11.18 -11.30 5.47
CA HIS A 50 10.87 -11.44 4.04
C HIS A 50 12.17 -11.57 3.25
N ASP A 51 12.24 -12.57 2.37
CA ASP A 51 13.31 -12.77 1.39
C ASP A 51 12.68 -12.65 0.00
N ASP A 52 12.73 -11.44 -0.57
CA ASP A 52 12.10 -11.12 -1.86
C ASP A 52 13.14 -11.27 -2.99
N PRO A 53 12.85 -12.06 -4.05
CA PRO A 53 13.73 -12.17 -5.21
C PRO A 53 13.79 -10.89 -6.07
N VAL A 54 13.00 -9.86 -5.77
CA VAL A 54 13.03 -8.55 -6.45
C VAL A 54 13.23 -7.40 -5.46
N ASP A 55 13.55 -6.23 -5.99
CA ASP A 55 13.76 -5.02 -5.19
C ASP A 55 12.44 -4.46 -4.63
N GLU A 56 12.47 -4.02 -3.37
CA GLU A 56 11.39 -3.25 -2.74
C GLU A 56 11.84 -1.79 -2.50
N PHE A 57 10.99 -0.82 -2.87
CA PHE A 57 11.24 0.60 -2.66
C PHE A 57 10.36 1.18 -1.53
N PHE A 58 10.94 2.01 -0.66
CA PHE A 58 10.25 2.61 0.48
C PHE A 58 10.41 4.14 0.52
N TYR A 59 9.31 4.84 0.85
CA TYR A 59 9.24 6.28 1.11
C TYR A 59 8.40 6.57 2.36
#